data_AF-A0A2G4SSW7-F1
#
_entry.id   AF-A0A2G4SSW7-F1
#
_cell.length_a   1.000
_cell.length_b   1.000
_cell.length_c   1.000
_cell.angle_alpha   90.00
_cell.angle_beta   90.00
_cell.angle_gamma   90.00
#
_symmetry.space_group_name_H-M   'P 1'
#
loop_
_entity.id
_entity.type
_entity.pdbx_description
1 polymer ?
#
loop_
_entity_poly.entity_id
_entity_poly.type
_entity_poly.pdbx_seq_one_letter_code
_entity_poly.pdbx_strand_id
1 'polypeptide(L)'
;MNLESLNDEIASELLNLAGDTKQIQWHGFLEKMSQCIISKYKAGSKDEYRKSWRKAFKENSKRLGLKVVRDTSHSDIWAEKIAAELKPSIVDTASSSVGNSTSSLQYQRILTEKDKTLMKHMYDKISEKWALKEGVIVEDVIYNEAKDYYVEHPLHSYILHINDNKLVDMFKPEEIEEIEKESGKADLVKALPEPLATMLMNLDEKVNSDSLFYLYSGILLFV
;
A
#
# COMPACT_ATOMS: atom_id res chain seq x y z
N MET A 1 28.36 0.94 12.38
CA MET A 1 28.47 -0.47 11.91
C MET A 1 28.76 -0.39 10.43
N ASN A 2 29.87 -0.97 9.96
CA ASN A 2 30.27 -0.80 8.56
C ASN A 2 29.37 -1.65 7.65
N LEU A 3 28.60 -1.01 6.76
CA LEU A 3 27.68 -1.68 5.84
C LEU A 3 28.40 -2.63 4.87
N GLU A 4 29.67 -2.36 4.56
CA GLU A 4 30.50 -3.19 3.69
C GLU A 4 30.74 -4.57 4.32
N SER A 5 31.10 -4.61 5.60
CA SER A 5 31.36 -5.87 6.32
C SER A 5 30.13 -6.78 6.39
N LEU A 6 28.92 -6.21 6.49
CA LEU A 6 27.68 -7.00 6.48
C LEU A 6 27.39 -7.58 5.09
N ASN A 7 27.64 -6.81 4.03
CA ASN A 7 27.43 -7.26 2.66
C ASN A 7 28.40 -8.39 2.27
N ASP A 8 29.63 -8.34 2.77
CA ASP A 8 30.62 -9.38 2.51
C ASP A 8 30.30 -10.69 3.24
N GLU A 9 29.77 -10.59 4.47
CA GLU A 9 29.26 -11.73 5.24
C GLU A 9 28.06 -12.39 4.53
N ILE A 10 27.10 -11.59 4.05
CA ILE A 10 25.95 -12.08 3.27
C ILE A 10 26.41 -12.73 1.96
N ALA A 11 27.36 -12.13 1.24
CA ALA A 11 27.86 -12.66 -0.02
C ALA A 11 28.57 -14.00 0.16
N SER A 12 29.37 -14.14 1.22
CA SER A 12 30.09 -15.37 1.54
C SER A 12 29.12 -16.51 1.84
N GLU A 13 28.08 -16.26 2.64
CA GLU A 13 27.09 -17.28 2.98
C GLU A 13 26.23 -17.68 1.76
N LEU A 14 25.92 -16.74 0.87
CA LEU A 14 25.21 -17.03 -0.38
C LEU A 14 26.03 -17.90 -1.33
N LEU A 15 27.34 -17.67 -1.43
CA LEU A 15 28.22 -18.52 -2.24
C LEU A 15 28.31 -19.93 -1.66
N ASN A 16 28.37 -20.05 -0.33
CA ASN A 16 28.39 -21.34 0.35
C ASN A 16 27.08 -22.13 0.11
N LEU A 17 25.93 -21.44 0.21
CA LEU A 17 24.62 -22.03 -0.05
C LEU A 17 24.38 -22.38 -1.53
N ALA A 18 24.94 -21.59 -2.45
CA ALA A 18 24.78 -21.81 -3.88
C ALA A 18 25.52 -23.07 -4.36
N GLY A 19 26.69 -23.35 -3.76
CA GLY A 19 27.62 -24.37 -4.21
C GLY A 19 27.85 -24.32 -5.72
N ASP A 20 28.03 -25.48 -6.34
CA ASP A 20 28.24 -25.58 -7.79
C ASP A 20 26.96 -25.34 -8.61
N THR A 21 25.79 -25.43 -7.96
CA THR A 21 24.49 -25.32 -8.64
C THR A 21 24.11 -23.88 -8.98
N LYS A 22 24.81 -22.89 -8.39
CA LYS A 22 24.52 -21.45 -8.48
C LYS A 22 23.06 -21.10 -8.14
N GLN A 23 22.38 -21.97 -7.39
CA GLN A 23 20.98 -21.84 -7.03
C GLN A 23 20.85 -21.63 -5.53
N ILE A 24 20.03 -20.66 -5.14
CA ILE A 24 19.84 -20.30 -3.75
C ILE A 24 18.35 -20.17 -3.42
N GLN A 25 18.03 -20.52 -2.19
CA GLN A 25 16.69 -20.44 -1.63
C GLN A 25 16.67 -19.44 -0.49
N TRP A 26 15.58 -18.68 -0.38
CA TRP A 26 15.42 -17.70 0.69
C TRP A 26 15.36 -18.37 2.06
N HIS A 27 14.72 -19.54 2.13
CA HIS A 27 14.57 -20.29 3.38
C HIS A 27 15.92 -20.83 3.87
N GLY A 28 16.72 -21.45 2.99
CA GLY A 28 18.06 -21.92 3.33
C GLY A 28 18.99 -20.81 3.81
N PHE A 29 18.88 -19.62 3.20
CA PHE A 29 19.60 -18.42 3.65
C PHE A 29 19.17 -17.98 5.05
N LEU A 30 17.87 -17.92 5.33
CA LEU A 30 17.36 -17.54 6.65
C LEU A 30 17.78 -18.52 7.75
N GLU A 31 17.83 -19.82 7.46
CA GLU A 31 18.27 -20.80 8.46
C GLU A 31 19.73 -20.58 8.88
N LYS A 32 20.62 -20.37 7.90
CA LYS A 32 22.05 -20.15 8.15
C LYS A 32 22.32 -18.81 8.82
N MET A 33 21.64 -17.76 8.38
CA MET A 33 21.87 -16.40 8.90
C MET A 33 21.01 -16.05 10.11
N SER A 34 20.14 -16.95 10.59
CA SER A 34 19.18 -16.69 11.67
C SER A 34 19.80 -15.99 12.89
N GLN A 35 20.89 -16.54 13.44
CA GLN A 35 21.58 -15.97 14.60
C GLN A 35 22.24 -14.61 14.31
N CYS A 36 22.77 -14.41 13.11
CA CYS A 36 23.32 -13.11 12.67
C CYS A 36 22.20 -12.07 12.53
N ILE A 37 21.03 -12.46 12.01
CA ILE A 37 19.86 -11.61 11.88
C ILE A 37 19.33 -11.21 13.27
N ILE A 38 19.22 -12.15 14.21
CA ILE A 38 18.71 -11.90 15.56
C ILE A 38 19.68 -11.00 16.35
N SER A 39 20.97 -11.34 16.37
CA SER A 39 21.98 -10.58 17.15
C SER A 39 22.20 -9.16 16.65
N LYS A 40 22.00 -8.89 15.35
CA LYS A 40 22.15 -7.55 14.77
C LYS A 40 20.89 -6.68 14.86
N TYR A 41 19.78 -7.22 15.37
CA TYR A 41 18.57 -6.44 15.57
C TYR A 41 18.72 -5.51 16.77
N LYS A 42 18.65 -4.21 16.51
CA LYS A 42 18.78 -3.18 17.55
C LYS A 42 17.40 -2.74 18.03
N ALA A 43 16.61 -2.13 17.16
CA ALA A 43 15.22 -1.77 17.41
C ALA A 43 14.56 -1.40 16.05
N GLY A 44 13.25 -1.15 16.05
CA GLY A 44 12.52 -0.67 14.88
C GLY A 44 11.41 -1.62 14.42
N SER A 45 10.90 -1.40 13.21
CA SER A 45 9.89 -2.30 12.64
C SER A 45 10.53 -3.63 12.24
N LYS A 46 10.03 -4.73 12.83
CA LYS A 46 10.42 -6.10 12.44
C LYS A 46 10.20 -6.34 10.94
N ASP A 47 9.21 -5.68 10.35
CA ASP A 47 8.89 -5.78 8.93
C ASP A 47 9.85 -4.98 8.05
N GLU A 48 10.24 -3.77 8.46
CA GLU A 48 11.29 -3.01 7.75
C GLU A 48 12.64 -3.72 7.84
N TYR A 49 12.93 -4.35 8.98
CA TYR A 49 14.11 -5.17 9.16
C TYR A 49 14.07 -6.39 8.24
N ARG A 50 12.94 -7.11 8.17
CA ARG A 50 12.70 -8.20 7.20
C ARG A 50 12.91 -7.74 5.76
N LYS A 51 12.33 -6.60 5.39
CA LYS A 51 12.45 -6.01 4.05
C LYS A 51 13.91 -5.69 3.72
N SER A 52 14.66 -5.15 4.69
CA SER A 52 16.08 -4.82 4.53
C SER A 52 16.93 -6.06 4.25
N TRP A 53 16.73 -7.13 5.03
CA TRP A 53 17.43 -8.40 4.80
C TRP A 53 17.03 -9.06 3.47
N ARG A 54 15.75 -9.00 3.10
CA ARG A 54 15.28 -9.49 1.80
C ARG A 54 15.86 -8.68 0.64
N LYS A 55 16.02 -7.36 0.80
CA LYS A 55 16.68 -6.50 -0.17
C LYS A 55 18.16 -6.87 -0.31
N ALA A 56 18.89 -6.99 0.81
CA ALA A 56 20.30 -7.37 0.81
C ALA A 56 20.54 -8.74 0.17
N PHE A 57 19.67 -9.72 0.45
CA PHE A 57 19.71 -11.02 -0.22
C PHE A 57 19.53 -10.89 -1.73
N LYS A 58 18.52 -10.16 -2.21
CA LYS A 58 18.26 -9.97 -3.65
C LYS A 58 19.42 -9.25 -4.35
N GLU A 59 19.94 -8.20 -3.74
CA GLU A 59 21.06 -7.41 -4.28
C GLU A 59 22.33 -8.24 -4.37
N ASN A 60 22.67 -9.00 -3.32
CA ASN A 60 23.83 -9.88 -3.34
C ASN A 60 23.65 -11.07 -4.30
N SER A 61 22.44 -11.62 -4.39
CA SER A 61 22.11 -12.67 -5.38
C SER A 61 22.36 -12.17 -6.80
N LYS A 62 21.89 -10.95 -7.12
CA LYS A 62 22.08 -10.31 -8.42
C LYS A 62 23.56 -9.98 -8.67
N ARG A 63 24.26 -9.44 -7.68
CA ARG A 63 25.70 -9.13 -7.74
C ARG A 63 26.54 -10.37 -8.05
N LEU A 64 26.18 -11.51 -7.48
CA LEU A 64 26.89 -12.78 -7.63
C LEU A 64 26.39 -13.66 -8.80
N GLY A 65 25.37 -13.21 -9.53
CA GLY A 65 24.79 -13.96 -10.65
C GLY A 65 24.10 -15.27 -10.23
N LEU A 66 23.55 -15.32 -9.01
CA LEU A 66 22.90 -16.51 -8.46
C LEU A 66 21.42 -16.57 -8.86
N LYS A 67 20.92 -17.78 -9.12
CA LYS A 67 19.52 -18.02 -9.45
C LYS A 67 18.71 -18.28 -8.18
N VAL A 68 17.77 -17.40 -7.87
CA VAL A 68 16.84 -17.59 -6.75
C VAL A 68 15.74 -18.56 -7.17
N VAL A 69 15.67 -19.71 -6.51
CA VAL A 69 14.65 -20.74 -6.74
C VAL A 69 13.54 -20.59 -5.72
N ARG A 70 12.31 -20.99 -6.07
CA ARG A 70 11.21 -21.03 -5.11
C ARG A 70 11.51 -22.03 -4.01
N ASP A 71 11.10 -21.67 -2.81
CA ASP A 71 11.20 -22.55 -1.66
C ASP A 71 10.21 -23.71 -1.81
N THR A 72 10.66 -24.92 -1.52
CA THR A 72 9.85 -26.15 -1.57
C THR A 72 9.02 -26.36 -0.30
N SER A 73 9.33 -25.64 0.77
CA SER A 73 8.62 -25.66 2.05
C SER A 73 7.63 -24.50 2.15
N HIS A 74 6.44 -24.78 2.69
CA HIS A 74 5.44 -23.76 3.06
C HIS A 74 5.67 -23.16 4.46
N SER A 75 6.72 -23.55 5.18
CA SER A 75 6.97 -23.06 6.55
C SER A 75 7.53 -21.63 6.55
N ASP A 76 6.91 -20.71 7.29
CA ASP A 76 7.45 -19.34 7.43
C ASP A 76 8.58 -19.32 8.47
N ILE A 77 9.77 -19.72 8.03
CA ILE A 77 11.00 -19.75 8.85
C ILE A 77 11.27 -18.41 9.53
N TRP A 78 10.89 -17.30 8.89
CA TRP A 78 11.03 -15.99 9.49
C TRP A 78 10.15 -15.85 10.73
N ALA A 79 8.87 -16.23 10.63
CA ALA A 79 7.95 -16.18 11.77
C ALA A 79 8.37 -17.13 12.88
N GLU A 80 8.76 -18.36 12.52
CA GLU A 80 9.06 -19.44 13.47
C GLU A 80 10.38 -19.24 14.21
N LYS A 81 11.47 -18.90 13.50
CA LYS A 81 12.82 -18.91 14.08
C LYS A 81 13.38 -17.52 14.39
N ILE A 82 12.90 -16.49 13.71
CA ILE A 82 13.50 -15.15 13.79
C ILE A 82 12.56 -14.20 14.55
N ALA A 83 11.32 -14.05 14.11
CA ALA A 83 10.39 -13.07 14.65
C ALA A 83 10.08 -13.26 16.15
N ALA A 84 10.02 -14.52 16.60
CA ALA A 84 9.81 -14.89 18.00
C ALA A 84 11.00 -14.50 18.91
N GLU A 85 12.23 -14.51 18.38
CA GLU A 85 13.45 -14.22 19.13
C GLU A 85 13.95 -12.78 18.99
N LEU A 86 13.41 -12.01 18.03
CA LEU A 86 13.66 -10.57 17.90
C LEU A 86 13.07 -9.81 19.09
N LYS A 87 13.85 -9.67 20.17
CA LYS A 87 13.58 -8.76 21.30
C LYS A 87 14.24 -7.41 21.00
N PRO A 88 13.52 -6.28 21.19
CA PRO A 88 14.12 -4.96 21.00
C PRO A 88 15.25 -4.77 22.02
N SER A 89 16.47 -4.48 21.52
CA SER A 89 17.52 -3.91 22.36
C SER A 89 17.09 -2.49 22.70
N ILE A 90 16.97 -2.19 23.99
CA ILE A 90 16.52 -0.88 24.48
C ILE A 90 17.65 0.13 24.28
N VAL A 91 17.84 0.61 23.04
CA VAL A 91 18.58 1.86 22.77
C VAL A 91 18.07 2.50 21.46
N ASP A 92 17.46 3.68 21.62
CA ASP A 92 17.24 4.81 20.69
C ASP A 92 16.30 4.71 19.46
N THR A 93 15.08 5.21 19.68
CA THR A 93 14.35 6.32 19.01
C THR A 93 14.41 6.56 17.48
N ALA A 94 13.20 6.52 16.87
CA ALA A 94 12.65 7.24 15.70
C ALA A 94 13.26 6.93 14.31
N SER A 95 12.53 6.71 13.21
CA SER A 95 11.12 6.91 12.82
C SER A 95 10.79 5.87 11.73
N SER A 96 9.52 5.47 11.55
CA SER A 96 9.13 4.59 10.42
C SER A 96 7.83 5.05 9.77
N SER A 97 7.82 5.06 8.43
CA SER A 97 6.65 5.37 7.60
C SER A 97 5.86 4.09 7.36
N VAL A 98 4.56 4.13 7.66
CA VAL A 98 3.69 2.95 7.61
C VAL A 98 3.00 2.88 6.24
N GLY A 99 3.27 1.81 5.50
CA GLY A 99 2.44 1.38 4.37
C GLY A 99 1.72 0.10 4.77
N ASN A 100 0.38 0.15 4.84
CA ASN A 100 -0.46 -0.97 5.25
C ASN A 100 -1.21 -1.60 4.07
N SER A 101 -1.40 -2.91 4.16
CA SER A 101 -2.52 -3.63 3.56
C SER A 101 -3.19 -4.50 4.62
N THR A 102 -4.45 -4.82 4.35
CA THR A 102 -5.58 -4.83 5.28
C THR A 102 -5.98 -6.22 5.78
N SER A 103 -6.14 -6.41 7.09
CA SER A 103 -7.11 -7.34 7.70
C SER A 103 -7.10 -7.30 9.24
N SER A 104 -7.65 -6.25 9.85
CA SER A 104 -8.29 -6.28 11.17
C SER A 104 -9.06 -4.98 11.35
N LEU A 105 -10.14 -4.97 12.14
CA LEU A 105 -10.88 -3.76 12.50
C LEU A 105 -10.08 -2.82 13.45
N GLN A 106 -8.73 -2.85 13.37
CA GLN A 106 -7.79 -1.84 13.85
C GLN A 106 -7.28 -0.94 12.69
N TYR A 107 -8.03 -0.86 11.59
CA TYR A 107 -7.66 -0.06 10.40
C TYR A 107 -7.64 1.44 10.65
N GLN A 108 -8.30 1.91 11.70
CA GLN A 108 -8.39 3.32 12.01
C GLN A 108 -7.11 3.77 12.72
N ARG A 109 -6.21 4.40 11.96
CA ARG A 109 -5.00 5.00 12.51
C ARG A 109 -5.39 6.06 13.54
N ILE A 110 -4.93 5.90 14.78
CA ILE A 110 -5.08 6.94 15.80
C ILE A 110 -4.24 8.13 15.35
N LEU A 111 -4.85 9.31 15.30
CA LEU A 111 -4.15 10.52 14.90
C LEU A 111 -3.21 10.96 16.02
N THR A 112 -1.95 11.18 15.66
CA THR A 112 -0.98 11.85 16.52
C THR A 112 -1.14 13.37 16.39
N GLU A 113 -0.61 14.13 17.34
CA GLU A 113 -0.60 15.60 17.25
C GLU A 113 0.18 16.11 16.02
N LYS A 114 1.16 15.34 15.54
CA LYS A 114 1.86 15.63 14.28
C LYS A 114 0.91 15.52 13.08
N ASP A 115 0.04 14.52 13.07
CA ASP A 115 -0.94 14.31 11.99
C ASP A 115 -1.95 15.46 11.94
N LYS A 116 -2.45 15.91 13.10
CA LYS A 116 -3.34 17.07 13.19
C LYS A 116 -2.66 18.35 12.72
N THR A 117 -1.39 18.53 13.08
CA THR A 117 -0.59 19.68 12.61
C THR A 117 -0.40 19.64 11.09
N LEU A 118 -0.18 18.44 10.52
CA LEU A 118 -0.07 18.25 9.08
C LEU A 118 -1.38 18.57 8.36
N MET A 119 -2.52 18.14 8.90
CA MET A 119 -3.85 18.49 8.36
C MET A 119 -4.05 20.01 8.34
N LYS A 120 -3.71 20.71 9.44
CA LYS A 120 -3.76 22.18 9.48
C LYS A 120 -2.85 22.81 8.42
N HIS A 121 -1.62 22.32 8.29
CA HIS A 121 -0.71 22.81 7.26
C HIS A 121 -1.23 22.58 5.83
N MET A 122 -1.90 21.44 5.58
CA MET A 122 -2.56 21.19 4.30
C MET A 122 -3.69 22.18 4.05
N TYR A 123 -4.57 22.38 5.04
CA TYR A 123 -5.66 23.36 5.00
C TYR A 123 -5.17 24.77 4.66
N ASP A 124 -4.13 25.25 5.36
CA ASP A 124 -3.57 26.59 5.17
C ASP A 124 -2.94 26.77 3.76
N LYS A 125 -2.58 25.68 3.09
CA LYS A 125 -1.98 25.69 1.74
C LYS A 125 -3.03 25.72 0.63
N ILE A 126 -4.30 25.41 0.91
CA ILE A 126 -5.36 25.43 -0.11
C ILE A 126 -5.70 26.88 -0.41
N SER A 127 -5.27 27.36 -1.58
CA SER A 127 -5.51 28.73 -2.04
C SER A 127 -6.85 28.91 -2.75
N GLU A 128 -7.27 27.90 -3.52
CA GLU A 128 -8.52 27.91 -4.29
C GLU A 128 -9.50 26.95 -3.63
N LYS A 129 -10.30 27.49 -2.72
CA LYS A 129 -11.31 26.71 -1.99
C LYS A 129 -12.63 26.73 -2.74
N TRP A 130 -13.37 25.63 -2.65
CA TRP A 130 -14.67 25.51 -3.27
C TRP A 130 -15.73 26.21 -2.44
N ALA A 131 -16.27 27.30 -2.99
CA ALA A 131 -17.41 28.01 -2.44
C ALA A 131 -18.72 27.54 -3.10
N LEU A 132 -19.67 27.12 -2.28
CA LEU A 132 -21.06 26.86 -2.68
C LEU A 132 -21.81 28.17 -2.92
N LYS A 133 -22.99 28.10 -3.55
CA LYS A 133 -23.79 29.31 -3.87
C LYS A 133 -24.17 30.15 -2.67
N GLU A 134 -24.36 29.53 -1.51
CA GLU A 134 -24.65 30.23 -0.26
C GLU A 134 -23.43 30.92 0.36
N GLY A 135 -22.26 30.81 -0.27
CA GLY A 135 -20.99 31.35 0.24
C GLY A 135 -20.29 30.43 1.25
N VAL A 136 -20.81 29.23 1.48
CA VAL A 136 -20.18 28.21 2.33
C VAL A 136 -18.97 27.63 1.62
N ILE A 137 -17.83 27.62 2.32
CA ILE A 137 -16.59 27.07 1.81
C ILE A 137 -16.48 25.61 2.28
N VAL A 138 -16.48 24.68 1.32
CA VAL A 138 -16.54 23.23 1.58
C VAL A 138 -15.34 22.77 2.40
N GLU A 139 -14.12 23.22 2.06
CA GLU A 139 -12.90 22.86 2.78
C GLU A 139 -12.88 23.38 4.22
N ASP A 140 -13.52 24.51 4.49
CA ASP A 140 -13.61 25.09 5.84
C ASP A 140 -14.55 24.25 6.72
N VAL A 141 -15.67 23.79 6.18
CA VAL A 141 -16.60 22.89 6.85
C VAL A 141 -15.92 21.55 7.15
N ILE A 142 -15.26 20.96 6.14
CA ILE A 142 -14.50 19.71 6.27
C ILE A 142 -13.43 19.83 7.35
N TYR A 143 -12.63 20.90 7.31
CA TYR A 143 -11.55 21.10 8.28
C TYR A 143 -12.10 21.26 9.70
N ASN A 144 -13.15 22.06 9.88
CA ASN A 144 -13.74 22.29 11.19
C ASN A 144 -14.34 21.03 11.80
N GLU A 145 -14.90 20.14 10.99
CA GLU A 145 -15.43 18.86 11.45
C GLU A 145 -14.30 17.86 11.77
N ALA A 146 -13.36 17.68 10.85
CA ALA A 146 -12.40 16.58 10.95
C ALA A 146 -11.19 16.87 11.85
N LYS A 147 -10.94 18.13 12.24
CA LYS A 147 -9.81 18.52 13.11
C LYS A 147 -9.85 17.84 14.49
N ASP A 148 -11.07 17.55 14.98
CA ASP A 148 -11.30 17.00 16.32
C ASP A 148 -11.38 15.47 16.32
N TYR A 149 -11.23 14.83 15.17
CA TYR A 149 -11.31 13.38 15.08
C TYR A 149 -10.11 12.71 15.75
N TYR A 150 -10.42 11.66 16.54
CA TYR A 150 -9.39 10.87 17.21
C TYR A 150 -8.71 9.87 16.26
N VAL A 151 -9.43 9.46 15.22
CA VAL A 151 -9.00 8.46 14.24
C VAL A 151 -9.00 9.06 12.84
N GLU A 152 -8.12 8.53 11.98
CA GLU A 152 -8.03 8.91 10.58
C GLU A 152 -9.36 8.68 9.85
N HIS A 153 -9.76 9.67 9.06
CA HIS A 153 -11.01 9.70 8.32
C HIS A 153 -10.78 10.27 6.91
N PRO A 154 -11.53 9.85 5.88
CA PRO A 154 -11.37 10.38 4.51
C PRO A 154 -11.38 11.91 4.40
N LEU A 155 -12.10 12.58 5.30
CA LEU A 155 -12.15 14.04 5.42
C LEU A 155 -10.77 14.68 5.65
N HIS A 156 -9.80 13.99 6.27
CA HIS A 156 -8.43 14.50 6.43
C HIS A 156 -7.70 14.67 5.10
N SER A 157 -8.16 13.99 4.06
CA SER A 157 -7.68 14.13 2.68
C SER A 157 -8.63 14.92 1.79
N TYR A 158 -9.62 15.61 2.37
CA TYR A 158 -10.68 16.33 1.64
C TYR A 158 -11.47 15.44 0.67
N ILE A 159 -11.57 14.15 0.98
CA ILE A 159 -12.41 13.22 0.22
C ILE A 159 -13.81 13.24 0.82
N LEU A 160 -14.78 13.70 0.03
CA LEU A 160 -16.20 13.64 0.35
C LEU A 160 -16.82 12.41 -0.31
N HIS A 161 -17.53 11.61 0.48
CA HIS A 161 -18.33 10.50 -0.02
C HIS A 161 -19.80 10.88 0.04
N ILE A 162 -20.45 11.03 -1.12
CA ILE A 162 -21.81 11.61 -1.25
C ILE A 162 -22.87 10.81 -0.48
N ASN A 163 -22.67 9.50 -0.30
CA ASN A 163 -23.60 8.65 0.45
C ASN A 163 -23.17 8.49 1.93
N ASP A 164 -22.21 9.28 2.41
CA ASP A 164 -21.86 9.31 3.82
C ASP A 164 -22.93 10.08 4.59
N ASN A 165 -23.57 9.43 5.56
CA ASN A 165 -24.61 10.04 6.38
C ASN A 165 -24.10 11.28 7.13
N LYS A 166 -22.78 11.38 7.38
CA LYS A 166 -22.19 12.56 8.02
C LYS A 166 -22.34 13.85 7.22
N LEU A 167 -22.56 13.78 5.90
CA LEU A 167 -22.80 14.97 5.09
C LEU A 167 -24.03 15.74 5.58
N VAL A 168 -25.05 15.03 6.07
CA VAL A 168 -26.29 15.62 6.61
C VAL A 168 -26.03 16.40 7.90
N ASP A 169 -24.99 16.03 8.66
CA ASP A 169 -24.60 16.73 9.89
C ASP A 169 -23.70 17.95 9.57
N MET A 170 -23.01 17.94 8.43
CA MET A 170 -22.03 18.95 8.05
C MET A 170 -22.61 20.07 7.17
N PHE A 171 -23.61 19.76 6.35
CA PHE A 171 -24.14 20.65 5.32
C PHE A 171 -25.67 20.69 5.35
N LYS A 172 -26.25 21.77 4.82
CA LYS A 172 -27.69 21.88 4.62
C LYS A 172 -28.16 21.03 3.43
N PRO A 173 -29.45 20.67 3.36
CA PRO A 173 -29.99 19.92 2.23
C PRO A 173 -29.72 20.56 0.86
N GLU A 174 -29.80 21.89 0.76
CA GLU A 174 -29.57 22.63 -0.47
C GLU A 174 -28.09 22.59 -0.91
N GLU A 175 -27.19 22.63 0.06
CA GLU A 175 -25.74 22.50 -0.14
C GLU A 175 -25.36 21.07 -0.56
N ILE A 176 -26.00 20.06 0.04
CA ILE A 176 -25.80 18.65 -0.32
C ILE A 176 -26.26 18.40 -1.76
N GLU A 177 -27.40 18.96 -2.17
CA GLU A 177 -27.88 18.83 -3.55
C GLU A 177 -26.90 19.45 -4.55
N GLU A 178 -26.32 20.61 -4.23
CA GLU A 178 -25.27 21.23 -5.03
C GLU A 178 -24.01 20.34 -5.10
N ILE A 179 -23.56 19.80 -3.97
CA ILE A 179 -22.40 18.90 -3.91
C ILE A 179 -22.65 17.62 -4.73
N GLU A 180 -23.83 17.02 -4.60
CA GLU A 180 -24.19 15.81 -5.35
C GLU A 180 -24.23 16.09 -6.85
N LYS A 181 -24.74 17.25 -7.26
CA LYS A 181 -24.77 17.66 -8.66
C LYS A 181 -23.37 17.82 -9.26
N GLU A 182 -22.47 18.50 -8.55
CA GLU A 182 -21.09 18.75 -9.01
C GLU A 182 -20.22 17.48 -8.96
N SER A 183 -20.62 16.47 -8.18
CA SER A 183 -19.85 15.23 -8.03
C SER A 183 -19.78 14.32 -9.27
N GLY A 184 -20.62 14.56 -10.27
CA GLY A 184 -20.73 13.69 -11.45
C GLY A 184 -21.34 12.31 -11.16
N LYS A 185 -21.89 12.07 -9.95
CA LYS A 185 -22.58 10.80 -9.62
C LYS A 185 -23.69 10.46 -10.61
N ALA A 186 -24.44 11.47 -11.06
CA ALA A 186 -25.47 11.29 -12.09
C ALA A 186 -24.90 10.75 -13.41
N ASP A 187 -23.67 11.09 -13.77
CA ASP A 187 -23.01 10.59 -14.98
C ASP A 187 -22.54 9.14 -14.83
N LEU A 188 -22.17 8.71 -13.62
CA LEU A 188 -21.80 7.33 -13.33
C LEU A 188 -23.01 6.37 -13.28
N VAL A 189 -24.19 6.88 -12.96
CA VAL A 189 -25.45 6.11 -12.93
C VAL A 189 -26.08 6.00 -14.33
N LYS A 190 -25.62 6.80 -15.30
CA LYS A 190 -26.05 6.64 -16.69
C LYS A 190 -25.69 5.24 -17.19
N ALA A 191 -26.56 4.69 -18.02
CA ALA A 191 -26.28 3.43 -18.69
C ALA A 191 -24.94 3.52 -19.42
N LEU A 192 -24.12 2.49 -19.26
CA LEU A 192 -22.86 2.38 -19.97
C LEU A 192 -23.16 2.51 -21.48
N PRO A 193 -22.39 3.31 -22.25
CA PRO A 193 -22.58 3.42 -23.69
C PRO A 193 -22.70 2.04 -24.33
N GLU A 194 -23.68 1.87 -25.22
CA GLU A 194 -24.01 0.58 -25.84
C GLU A 194 -22.77 -0.18 -26.37
N PRO A 195 -21.79 0.47 -27.05
CA PRO A 195 -20.59 -0.24 -27.52
C PRO A 195 -19.76 -0.87 -26.39
N LEU A 196 -19.67 -0.19 -25.24
CA LEU A 196 -18.93 -0.68 -24.08
C LEU A 196 -19.72 -1.78 -23.36
N ALA A 197 -21.04 -1.64 -23.28
CA ALA A 197 -21.91 -2.66 -22.67
C ALA A 197 -21.84 -3.97 -23.48
N THR A 198 -21.93 -3.87 -24.81
CA THR A 198 -21.77 -5.01 -25.72
C THR A 198 -20.38 -5.62 -25.62
N MET A 199 -19.32 -4.80 -25.53
CA MET A 199 -17.97 -5.30 -25.31
C MET A 199 -17.87 -6.10 -24.00
N LEU A 200 -18.35 -5.58 -22.88
CA LEU A 200 -18.31 -6.28 -21.60
C LEU A 200 -19.12 -7.58 -21.60
N MET A 201 -20.32 -7.57 -22.19
CA MET A 201 -21.12 -8.80 -22.32
C MET A 201 -20.42 -9.86 -23.18
N ASN A 202 -19.68 -9.46 -24.20
CA ASN A 202 -18.88 -10.38 -25.02
C ASN A 202 -17.64 -10.93 -24.29
N LEU A 203 -17.26 -10.34 -23.16
CA LEU A 203 -16.12 -10.74 -22.33
C LEU A 203 -16.51 -11.68 -21.17
N ASP A 204 -17.78 -11.65 -20.73
CA ASP A 204 -18.25 -12.29 -19.48
C ASP A 204 -18.14 -13.83 -19.45
N GLU A 205 -17.76 -14.47 -20.56
CA GLU A 205 -17.56 -15.93 -20.64
C GLU A 205 -16.18 -16.34 -21.21
N LYS A 206 -15.27 -15.39 -21.45
CA LYS A 206 -14.00 -15.64 -22.15
C LYS A 206 -12.80 -15.56 -21.21
N VAL A 207 -12.29 -16.72 -20.81
CA VAL A 207 -11.20 -16.87 -19.83
C VAL A 207 -9.79 -16.72 -20.44
N ASN A 208 -9.66 -16.84 -21.77
CA ASN A 208 -8.37 -16.97 -22.45
C ASN A 208 -8.19 -15.97 -23.61
N SER A 209 -6.95 -15.53 -23.83
CA SER A 209 -6.53 -14.53 -24.84
C SER A 209 -6.93 -14.89 -26.28
N ASP A 210 -6.96 -16.18 -26.61
CA ASP A 210 -7.24 -16.63 -27.98
C ASP A 210 -8.69 -16.36 -28.37
N SER A 211 -9.62 -16.47 -27.42
CA SER A 211 -11.04 -16.19 -27.62
C SER A 211 -11.34 -14.71 -27.86
N LEU A 212 -10.44 -13.82 -27.43
CA LEU A 212 -10.51 -12.37 -27.68
C LEU A 212 -10.03 -12.02 -29.09
N PHE A 213 -8.95 -12.67 -29.54
CA PHE A 213 -8.38 -12.41 -30.86
C PHE A 213 -9.38 -12.67 -32.00
N TYR A 214 -10.16 -13.75 -31.94
CA TYR A 214 -11.18 -14.05 -32.96
C TYR A 214 -12.37 -13.07 -32.98
N LEU A 215 -12.71 -12.45 -31.84
CA LEU A 215 -13.82 -11.50 -31.78
C LEU A 215 -13.46 -10.19 -32.49
N TYR A 216 -12.22 -9.70 -32.31
CA TYR A 216 -11.77 -8.42 -32.87
C TYR A 216 -11.17 -8.54 -34.27
N SER A 217 -10.64 -9.71 -34.65
CA SER A 217 -10.21 -9.97 -36.04
C SER A 217 -11.39 -10.12 -37.01
N GLY A 218 -12.57 -10.56 -36.53
CA GLY A 218 -13.79 -10.59 -37.34
C GLY A 218 -14.39 -9.19 -37.62
N ILE A 219 -14.15 -8.21 -36.74
CA ILE A 219 -14.65 -6.83 -36.89
C ILE A 219 -13.79 -6.02 -37.87
N LEU A 220 -12.51 -6.36 -38.02
CA LEU A 220 -11.57 -5.70 -38.95
C LEU A 220 -11.71 -6.14 -40.41
N LEU A 221 -12.63 -7.05 -40.73
CA LEU A 221 -12.89 -7.50 -42.11
C LEU A 221 -14.09 -6.80 -42.78
N PHE A 222 -14.73 -5.84 -42.11
CA PHE A 222 -15.88 -5.09 -42.63
C PHE A 222 -15.74 -3.56 -42.51
N VAL A 223 -14.52 -3.03 -42.67
CA VAL A 223 -14.27 -1.62 -43.03
C VAL A 223 -13.35 -1.60 -44.24
#